data_AF-A0A968Z9E3-F1
#
_entry.id   AF-A0A968Z9E3-F1
#
_cell.length_a   1.000
_cell.length_b   1.000
_cell.length_c   1.000
_cell.angle_alpha   90.00
_cell.angle_beta   90.00
_cell.angle_gamma   90.00
#
_symmetry.space_group_name_H-M   'P 1'
#
loop_
_entity.id
_entity.type
_entity.pdbx_description
1 polymer ?
#
loop_
_entity_poly.entity_id
_entity_poly.type
_entity_poly.pdbx_seq_one_letter_code
_entity_poly.pdbx_strand_id
1 'polypeptide(L)'
;MAAPTEIRQRAIALLEQLPGASLVRAVEFLEALSQESLQGAKTPSPNQEAALVEKIQRLLSISEQERLAYLRQQNEMGVITQTEHQELLMFVERVEQQDVERAEALIELAQLRQIDLKVLINEFFPTRSNVA
;
A
#
# COMPACT_ATOMS: atom_id res chain seq x y z
N MET A 1 14.89 20.29 29.67
CA MET A 1 14.99 19.87 28.26
C MET A 1 15.54 21.06 27.49
N ALA A 2 16.62 20.90 26.71
CA ALA A 2 17.20 22.02 25.95
C ALA A 2 16.23 22.46 24.84
N ALA A 3 16.12 23.76 24.59
CA ALA A 3 15.25 24.26 23.53
C ALA A 3 15.74 23.78 22.16
N PRO A 4 14.84 23.54 21.17
CA PRO A 4 15.22 23.08 19.82
C PRO A 4 16.29 23.96 19.16
N THR A 5 16.29 25.25 19.46
CA THR A 5 17.29 26.23 19.00
C THR A 5 18.68 25.95 19.56
N GLU A 6 18.79 25.56 20.84
CA GLU A 6 20.07 25.24 21.48
C GLU A 6 20.66 23.93 20.93
N ILE A 7 19.80 22.95 20.64
CA ILE A 7 20.21 21.67 20.04
C ILE A 7 20.79 21.92 18.64
N ARG A 8 20.15 22.77 17.83
CA ARG A 8 20.64 23.13 16.49
C ARG A 8 21.98 23.85 16.55
N GLN A 9 22.13 24.82 17.44
CA GLN A 9 23.39 25.56 17.62
C GLN A 9 24.53 24.63 18.04
N ARG A 10 24.25 23.69 18.95
CA ARG A 10 25.24 22.70 19.39
C ARG A 10 25.66 21.75 18.28
N ALA A 11 24.72 21.33 17.42
CA ALA A 11 25.03 20.48 16.27
C ALA A 11 25.94 21.19 15.25
N ILE A 12 25.66 22.47 14.94
CA ILE A 12 26.49 23.28 14.04
C ILE A 12 27.91 23.41 14.59
N ALA A 13 28.05 23.77 15.87
CA ALA A 13 29.35 23.92 16.51
C ALA A 13 30.18 22.61 16.51
N LEU A 14 29.52 21.45 16.64
CA LEU A 14 30.20 20.16 16.54
C LEU A 14 30.67 19.86 15.11
N LEU A 15 29.86 20.18 14.11
CA LEU A 15 30.23 19.98 12.70
C LEU A 15 31.42 20.84 12.28
N GLU A 16 31.51 22.08 12.78
CA GLU A 16 32.64 22.99 12.52
C GLU A 16 33.97 22.50 13.10
N GLN A 17 33.93 21.66 14.14
CA GLN A 17 35.12 21.12 14.82
C GLN A 17 35.58 19.76 14.26
N LEU A 18 34.83 19.17 13.32
CA LEU A 18 35.16 17.86 12.78
C LEU A 18 36.27 17.92 11.73
N PRO A 19 37.25 17.00 11.76
CA PRO A 19 38.20 16.83 10.68
C PRO A 19 37.49 16.30 9.42
N GLY A 20 38.00 16.63 8.23
CA GLY A 20 37.32 16.36 6.94
C GLY A 20 36.86 14.90 6.73
N ALA A 21 37.65 13.90 7.17
CA ALA A 21 37.27 12.48 7.07
C ALA A 21 36.10 12.07 7.99
N SER A 22 35.85 12.84 9.06
CA SER A 22 34.71 12.65 9.95
C SER A 22 33.50 13.47 9.49
N LEU A 23 33.71 14.56 8.76
CA LEU A 23 32.64 15.37 8.17
C LEU A 23 31.84 14.56 7.14
N VAL A 24 32.53 13.77 6.30
CA VAL A 24 31.88 12.87 5.32
C VAL A 24 30.90 11.92 6.01
N ARG A 25 31.35 11.23 7.07
CA ARG A 25 30.51 10.31 7.84
C ARG A 25 29.35 11.02 8.54
N ALA A 26 29.56 12.26 8.99
CA ALA A 26 28.49 13.05 9.59
C ALA A 26 27.42 13.46 8.56
N VAL A 27 27.82 13.79 7.33
CA VAL A 27 26.89 14.08 6.23
C VAL A 27 26.09 12.84 5.87
N GLU A 28 26.74 11.69 5.67
CA GLU A 28 26.06 10.41 5.38
C GLU A 28 25.04 10.05 6.46
N PHE A 29 25.38 10.26 7.73
CA PHE A 29 24.47 10.02 8.86
C PHE A 29 23.29 10.98 8.89
N LEU A 30 23.52 12.29 8.66
CA LEU A 30 22.45 13.29 8.59
C LEU A 30 21.52 13.06 7.39
N GLU A 31 22.07 12.63 6.25
CA GLU A 31 21.29 12.24 5.07
C GLU A 31 20.42 11.02 5.37
N ALA A 32 20.95 9.99 6.03
CA ALA A 32 20.17 8.82 6.46
C ALA A 32 19.02 9.21 7.40
N LEU A 33 19.28 10.05 8.40
CA LEU A 33 18.24 10.58 9.30
C LEU A 33 17.21 11.44 8.57
N SER A 34 17.63 12.22 7.58
CA SER A 34 16.71 13.02 6.76
C SER A 34 15.79 12.12 5.94
N GLN A 35 16.31 11.03 5.37
CA GLN A 35 15.53 10.06 4.61
C GLN A 35 14.57 9.27 5.52
N GLU A 36 15.00 8.93 6.73
CA GLU A 36 14.15 8.29 7.75
C GLU A 36 13.02 9.23 8.20
N SER A 37 13.32 10.52 8.41
CA SER A 37 12.28 11.51 8.72
C SER A 37 11.34 11.81 7.56
N LEU A 38 11.78 11.70 6.30
CA LEU A 38 10.93 11.83 5.11
C LEU A 38 9.98 10.63 4.94
N GLN A 39 10.36 9.45 5.43
CA GLN A 39 9.48 8.29 5.56
C GLN A 39 8.55 8.42 6.78
N GLY A 40 9.01 9.07 7.85
CA GLY A 40 8.23 9.31 9.08
C GLY A 40 7.28 10.52 9.07
N ALA A 41 7.47 11.49 8.18
CA ALA A 41 6.81 12.81 8.24
C ALA A 41 5.99 13.19 7.00
N LYS A 42 5.52 12.21 6.21
CA LYS A 42 4.32 12.46 5.39
C LYS A 42 3.13 12.32 6.30
N THR A 43 2.67 13.43 6.88
CA THR A 43 1.29 13.48 7.37
C THR A 43 0.40 13.09 6.19
N PRO A 44 -0.34 11.96 6.27
CA PRO A 44 -1.18 11.52 5.17
C PRO A 44 -2.14 12.63 4.84
N SER A 45 -2.13 13.11 3.60
CA SER A 45 -3.25 13.95 3.19
C SER A 45 -4.47 13.03 3.20
N PRO A 46 -5.59 13.39 3.85
CA PRO A 46 -6.76 12.52 3.94
C PRO A 46 -7.27 12.08 2.57
N ASN A 47 -6.97 12.83 1.51
CA ASN A 47 -7.28 12.50 0.12
C ASN A 47 -6.47 11.31 -0.42
N GLN A 48 -5.22 11.14 0.00
CA GLN A 48 -4.37 10.01 -0.42
C GLN A 48 -4.81 8.71 0.23
N GLU A 49 -5.08 8.75 1.53
CA GLU A 49 -5.57 7.58 2.26
C GLU A 49 -6.95 7.13 1.73
N ALA A 50 -7.87 8.07 1.54
CA ALA A 50 -9.19 7.77 0.98
C ALA A 50 -9.12 7.11 -0.40
N ALA A 51 -8.22 7.59 -1.27
CA ALA A 51 -8.03 7.00 -2.60
C ALA A 51 -7.46 5.58 -2.55
N LEU A 52 -6.55 5.29 -1.61
CA LEU A 52 -6.04 3.93 -1.39
C LEU A 52 -7.15 3.01 -0.87
N VAL A 53 -7.94 3.46 0.09
CA VAL A 53 -9.09 2.71 0.60
C VAL A 53 -10.10 2.40 -0.50
N GLU A 54 -10.40 3.36 -1.38
CA GLU A 54 -11.29 3.15 -2.52
C GLU A 54 -10.77 2.06 -3.48
N LYS A 55 -9.47 2.08 -3.80
CA LYS A 55 -8.84 1.02 -4.61
C LYS A 55 -8.95 -0.34 -3.92
N ILE A 56 -8.69 -0.40 -2.61
CA ILE A 56 -8.73 -1.64 -1.83
C ILE A 56 -10.13 -2.25 -1.84
N GLN A 57 -11.14 -1.41 -1.68
CA GLN A 57 -12.55 -1.80 -1.61
C GLN A 57 -13.22 -1.97 -2.98
N ARG A 58 -12.51 -1.70 -4.08
CA ARG A 58 -13.04 -1.88 -5.43
C ARG A 58 -13.31 -3.36 -5.68
N LEU A 59 -14.58 -3.66 -5.91
CA LEU A 59 -15.09 -4.97 -6.29
C LEU A 59 -15.86 -4.84 -7.61
N LEU A 60 -16.03 -5.96 -8.31
CA LEU A 60 -17.01 -6.05 -9.38
C LEU A 60 -18.41 -5.70 -8.83
N SER A 61 -19.24 -5.06 -9.65
CA SER A 61 -20.65 -4.86 -9.32
C SER A 61 -21.37 -6.20 -9.14
N ILE A 62 -22.52 -6.20 -8.46
CA ILE A 62 -23.28 -7.43 -8.20
C ILE A 62 -23.63 -8.16 -9.50
N SER A 63 -24.10 -7.43 -10.51
CA SER A 63 -24.41 -8.02 -11.83
C SER A 63 -23.20 -8.62 -12.53
N GLU A 64 -22.03 -7.97 -12.42
CA GLU A 64 -20.77 -8.51 -12.95
C GLU A 64 -20.33 -9.76 -12.18
N GLN A 65 -20.50 -9.80 -10.85
CA GLN A 65 -20.21 -10.99 -10.04
C GLN A 65 -21.12 -12.16 -10.42
N GLU A 66 -22.43 -11.91 -10.58
CA GLU A 66 -23.40 -12.91 -11.02
C GLU A 66 -23.08 -13.43 -12.42
N ARG A 67 -22.73 -12.53 -13.36
CA ARG A 67 -22.34 -12.90 -14.71
C ARG A 67 -21.07 -13.75 -14.71
N LEU A 68 -20.05 -13.37 -13.94
CA LEU A 68 -18.83 -14.15 -13.80
C LEU A 68 -19.10 -15.54 -13.20
N ALA A 69 -19.95 -15.63 -12.18
CA ALA A 69 -20.34 -16.91 -11.59
C ALA A 69 -21.05 -17.81 -12.60
N TYR A 70 -21.98 -17.27 -13.37
CA TYR A 70 -22.65 -17.99 -14.46
C TYR A 70 -21.65 -18.52 -15.50
N LEU A 71 -20.74 -17.67 -15.97
CA LEU A 71 -19.74 -18.04 -16.98
C LEU A 71 -18.82 -19.15 -16.49
N ARG A 72 -18.37 -19.07 -15.22
CA ARG A 72 -17.59 -20.15 -14.58
C ARG A 72 -18.35 -21.46 -14.56
N GLN A 73 -19.62 -21.44 -14.17
CA GLN A 73 -20.47 -22.62 -14.16
C GLN A 73 -20.63 -23.25 -15.56
N GLN A 74 -20.88 -22.44 -16.59
CA GLN A 74 -20.99 -22.96 -17.96
C GLN A 74 -19.66 -23.57 -18.44
N ASN A 75 -18.53 -22.96 -18.07
CA ASN A 75 -17.19 -23.46 -18.40
C ASN A 75 -16.91 -24.80 -17.72
N GLU A 76 -17.24 -24.94 -16.43
CA GLU A 76 -17.11 -26.19 -15.67
C GLU A 76 -17.99 -27.31 -16.25
N MET A 77 -19.19 -26.96 -16.70
CA MET A 77 -20.11 -27.89 -17.36
C MET A 77 -19.69 -28.25 -18.80
N GLY A 78 -18.69 -27.58 -19.37
CA GLY A 78 -18.22 -27.80 -20.74
C GLY A 78 -19.22 -27.39 -21.83
N VAL A 79 -20.23 -26.60 -21.50
CA VAL A 79 -21.29 -26.14 -22.42
C VAL A 79 -21.16 -24.66 -22.79
N ILE A 80 -20.09 -24.01 -22.33
CA ILE A 80 -19.81 -22.61 -22.61
C ILE A 80 -19.63 -22.38 -24.12
N THR A 81 -20.26 -21.33 -24.63
CA THR A 81 -20.06 -20.93 -26.03
C THR A 81 -18.71 -20.23 -26.21
N GLN A 82 -18.22 -20.13 -27.45
CA GLN A 82 -16.97 -19.43 -27.75
C GLN A 82 -17.01 -17.95 -27.31
N THR A 83 -18.15 -17.29 -27.47
CA THR A 83 -18.35 -15.89 -27.08
C THR A 83 -18.33 -15.74 -25.55
N GLU A 84 -19.01 -16.63 -24.83
CA GLU A 84 -19.00 -16.64 -23.37
C GLU A 84 -17.63 -16.96 -22.80
N HIS A 85 -16.87 -17.85 -23.45
CA HIS A 85 -15.50 -18.14 -23.04
C HIS A 85 -14.60 -16.91 -23.20
N GLN A 86 -14.76 -16.13 -24.28
CA GLN A 86 -14.04 -14.86 -24.43
C GLN A 86 -14.43 -13.83 -23.36
N GLU A 87 -15.72 -13.74 -23.04
CA GLU A 87 -16.21 -12.88 -21.96
C GLU A 87 -15.63 -13.31 -20.60
N LEU A 88 -15.56 -14.61 -20.33
CA LEU A 88 -14.94 -15.16 -19.13
C LEU A 88 -13.47 -14.77 -19.02
N LEU A 89 -12.70 -14.88 -20.11
CA LEU A 89 -11.30 -14.45 -20.13
C LEU A 89 -11.15 -12.97 -19.81
N MET A 90 -12.00 -12.10 -20.38
CA MET A 90 -12.00 -10.67 -20.06
C MET A 90 -12.29 -10.39 -18.58
N PHE A 91 -13.22 -11.13 -17.97
CA PHE A 91 -13.48 -11.01 -16.54
C PHE A 91 -12.28 -11.47 -15.70
N VAL A 92 -11.62 -12.57 -16.08
CA VAL A 92 -10.43 -13.07 -15.38
C VAL A 92 -9.32 -12.03 -15.41
N GLU A 93 -8.98 -11.51 -16.59
CA GLU A 93 -7.95 -10.46 -16.74
C GLU A 93 -8.26 -9.23 -15.87
N ARG A 94 -9.52 -8.79 -15.86
CA ARG A 94 -9.94 -7.64 -15.05
C ARG A 94 -9.84 -7.91 -13.55
N VAL A 95 -10.22 -9.10 -13.08
CA VAL A 95 -10.11 -9.47 -11.67
C VAL A 95 -8.64 -9.55 -11.26
N GLU A 96 -7.79 -10.19 -12.06
CA GLU A 96 -6.36 -10.27 -11.79
C GLU A 96 -5.71 -8.89 -11.71
N GLN A 97 -6.06 -7.99 -12.64
CA GLN A 97 -5.59 -6.60 -12.60
C GLN A 97 -6.06 -5.87 -11.33
N GLN A 98 -7.32 -6.05 -10.94
CA GLN A 98 -7.85 -5.48 -9.69
C GLN A 98 -7.16 -6.07 -8.45
N ASP A 99 -6.80 -7.35 -8.46
CA ASP A 99 -6.10 -8.02 -7.37
C ASP A 99 -4.68 -7.46 -7.19
N VAL A 100 -3.98 -7.18 -8.29
CA VAL A 100 -2.67 -6.50 -8.27
C VAL A 100 -2.81 -5.08 -7.72
N GLU A 101 -3.72 -4.28 -8.25
CA GLU A 101 -3.96 -2.90 -7.79
C GLU A 101 -4.32 -2.84 -6.30
N ARG A 102 -5.09 -3.83 -5.82
CA ARG A 102 -5.48 -3.95 -4.42
C ARG A 102 -4.31 -4.32 -3.53
N ALA A 103 -3.45 -5.24 -3.96
CA ALA A 103 -2.26 -5.62 -3.22
C ALA A 103 -1.28 -4.45 -3.10
N GLU A 104 -1.04 -3.71 -4.19
CA GLU A 104 -0.22 -2.50 -4.20
C GLU A 104 -0.79 -1.43 -3.25
N ALA A 105 -2.09 -1.17 -3.33
CA ALA A 105 -2.74 -0.18 -2.46
C ALA A 105 -2.68 -0.56 -0.97
N LEU A 106 -2.76 -1.85 -0.62
CA LEU A 106 -2.58 -2.32 0.77
C LEU A 106 -1.15 -2.08 1.26
N ILE A 107 -0.15 -2.35 0.43
CA ILE A 107 1.27 -2.11 0.77
C ILE A 107 1.52 -0.62 0.97
N GLU A 108 1.02 0.22 0.06
CA GLU A 108 1.12 1.69 0.17
C GLU A 108 0.41 2.20 1.43
N LEU A 109 -0.78 1.67 1.75
CA LEU A 109 -1.51 2.04 2.96
C LEU A 109 -0.78 1.59 4.23
N ALA A 110 -0.12 0.43 4.21
CA ALA A 110 0.67 -0.08 5.34
C ALA A 110 1.83 0.87 5.65
N GLN A 111 2.54 1.29 4.60
CA GLN A 111 3.62 2.25 4.69
C GLN A 111 3.11 3.62 5.19
N LEU A 112 1.98 4.08 4.65
CA LEU A 112 1.37 5.37 5.01
C LEU A 112 0.96 5.41 6.49
N ARG A 113 0.37 4.32 6.99
CA ARG A 113 -0.07 4.18 8.39
C ARG A 113 1.05 3.71 9.33
N GLN A 114 2.21 3.34 8.80
CA GLN A 114 3.34 2.74 9.55
C GLN A 114 2.93 1.52 10.39
N ILE A 115 2.08 0.65 9.82
CA ILE A 115 1.63 -0.59 10.47
C ILE A 115 2.00 -1.80 9.62
N ASP A 116 2.03 -2.97 10.26
CA ASP A 116 2.26 -4.24 9.56
C ASP A 116 1.14 -4.50 8.54
N LEU A 117 1.50 -4.90 7.32
CA LEU A 117 0.57 -5.28 6.26
C LEU A 117 -0.47 -6.30 6.73
N LYS A 118 -0.09 -7.23 7.61
CA LYS A 118 -1.00 -8.23 8.18
C LYS A 118 -2.14 -7.59 8.99
N VAL A 119 -1.89 -6.46 9.64
CA VAL A 119 -2.95 -5.71 10.35
C VAL A 119 -3.98 -5.18 9.37
N LEU A 120 -3.52 -4.59 8.25
CA LEU A 120 -4.42 -4.12 7.19
C LEU A 120 -5.17 -5.24 6.47
N ILE A 121 -4.52 -6.36 6.19
CA ILE A 121 -5.20 -7.52 5.58
C ILE A 121 -6.35 -7.97 6.46
N ASN A 122 -6.17 -8.03 7.79
CA ASN A 122 -7.24 -8.40 8.72
C ASN A 122 -8.35 -7.34 8.83
N GLU A 123 -8.04 -6.06 8.65
CA GLU A 123 -9.00 -4.95 8.64
C GLU A 123 -9.93 -5.02 7.42
N PHE A 124 -9.36 -5.23 6.23
CA PHE A 124 -10.10 -5.17 4.96
C PHE A 124 -10.65 -6.53 4.50
N PHE A 125 -9.97 -7.62 4.84
CA PHE A 125 -10.38 -8.99 4.51
C PHE A 125 -10.45 -9.82 5.79
N PRO A 126 -11.33 -9.46 6.74
CA PRO A 126 -11.52 -10.27 7.93
C PRO A 126 -11.87 -11.69 7.46
N THR A 127 -11.03 -12.66 7.82
CA THR A 127 -11.34 -14.08 7.63
C THR A 127 -12.72 -14.27 8.22
N ARG A 128 -13.74 -14.48 7.38
CA ARG A 128 -15.06 -14.83 7.86
C ARG A 128 -14.88 -16.20 8.51
N SER A 129 -14.64 -16.20 9.83
CA SER A 129 -14.88 -17.37 10.65
C SER A 129 -16.32 -17.75 10.40
N ASN A 130 -16.45 -18.86 9.70
CA ASN A 130 -17.66 -19.62 9.43
C ASN A 130 -18.68 -19.47 10.58
N VAL A 131 -19.84 -18.88 10.29
CA VAL A 131 -21.02 -19.01 11.16
C VAL A 131 -22.21 -19.36 10.28
N ALA A 132 -22.50 -20.67 10.32
CA ALA A 132 -23.78 -21.38 10.24
C ALA A 132 -24.86 -20.91 9.25
#